data_AF-A0A2X0QST8-F1
#
_entry.id   AF-A0A2X0QST8-F1
#
_cell.length_a   1.000
_cell.length_b   1.000
_cell.length_c   1.000
_cell.angle_alpha   90.00
_cell.angle_beta   90.00
_cell.angle_gamma   90.00
#
_symmetry.space_group_name_H-M   'P 1'
#
loop_
_entity.id
_entity.type
_entity.pdbx_description
1 polymer ?
#
loop_
_entity_poly.entity_id
_entity_poly.type
_entity_poly.pdbx_seq_one_letter_code
_entity_poly.pdbx_strand_id
1 'polypeptide(L)'
;MKNIKQKILIILATLSLVIGFFAVPAGVFAAVTVDEAIDGGASKILSTGKLADDWQSLGVARSNTPASKEMRQARYNDIVAYLNQSDRLSATDYERTIIGVVSIGGDPTHIPEATTHKNLVEELYQSNAMNSGVNAIIYGLLALQTKEYEVPENANFSIQEMVDKLLSLQKADGGWALGGAVGDVDMTGMAITALAKYKDMPGVSTALDRSVAWLSSVQLKSGGFKGWSNENSNSLSQALMAITLTGNDPKGALFTKDSDMITALMTYRTADGGFKWLPTDTQSNGMALDQALYALTQYKFYLNGSGSIYDFVNNPVPQLIETPVEPDPSTEEPSSSAEPGTDDSDSSDSNSSDSNSSDSNSSDSNVSSEDSSTTTSISDGSDENTEETISDSEGSSNVEKNTTDSSGAGIIGDTDSSTTAPSKEADEEAVQNTSNNANSDNAKSLPSTGEANDYMFLSVLLGASMLLVGVFFLAKNKRKQNN
;
A
#
# COMPACT_ATOMS: atom_id res chain seq x y z
N MET A 1 49.16 -63.58 38.67
CA MET A 1 47.88 -62.97 39.12
C MET A 1 47.94 -61.46 39.39
N LYS A 2 48.86 -60.91 40.20
CA LYS A 2 48.90 -59.44 40.49
C LYS A 2 48.81 -58.53 39.24
N ASN A 3 49.61 -58.82 38.21
CA ASN A 3 49.77 -57.94 37.04
C ASN A 3 48.56 -57.84 36.09
N ILE A 4 47.48 -58.60 36.31
CA ILE A 4 46.23 -58.48 35.51
C ILE A 4 45.28 -57.49 36.18
N LYS A 5 45.06 -57.61 37.50
CA LYS A 5 44.18 -56.68 38.25
C LYS A 5 44.62 -55.21 38.10
N GLN A 6 45.93 -54.97 38.11
CA GLN A 6 46.50 -53.63 37.97
C GLN A 6 46.34 -53.02 36.56
N LYS A 7 46.27 -53.84 35.50
CA LYS A 7 45.99 -53.35 34.14
C LYS A 7 44.49 -53.07 33.90
N ILE A 8 43.60 -53.89 34.46
CA ILE A 8 42.15 -53.66 34.40
C ILE A 8 41.77 -52.36 35.13
N LEU A 9 42.40 -52.07 36.27
CA LEU A 9 42.15 -50.84 37.04
C LEU A 9 42.54 -49.57 36.27
N ILE A 10 43.63 -49.61 35.48
CA ILE A 10 44.06 -48.48 34.65
C ILE A 10 43.08 -48.24 33.50
N ILE A 11 42.59 -49.30 32.84
CA ILE A 11 41.62 -49.19 31.73
C ILE A 11 40.30 -48.59 32.22
N LEU A 12 39.82 -48.99 33.40
CA LEU A 12 38.65 -48.38 34.04
C LEU A 12 38.89 -46.91 34.43
N ALA A 13 40.07 -46.57 34.95
CA ALA A 13 40.41 -45.18 35.26
C ALA A 13 40.44 -44.28 34.00
N THR A 14 40.93 -44.78 32.86
CA THR A 14 40.92 -44.03 31.59
C THR A 14 39.52 -43.91 30.97
N LEU A 15 38.61 -44.86 31.22
CA LEU A 15 37.23 -44.78 30.73
C LEU A 15 36.34 -43.85 31.60
N SER A 16 36.77 -43.54 32.83
CA SER A 16 36.05 -42.64 33.75
C SER A 16 36.38 -41.14 33.57
N LEU A 17 37.18 -40.76 32.58
CA LEU A 17 37.61 -39.36 32.36
C LEU A 17 37.08 -38.72 31.05
N VAL A 18 36.07 -39.34 30.41
CA VAL A 18 35.39 -38.76 29.22
C VAL A 18 33.86 -38.74 29.42
N ILE A 19 33.42 -38.43 30.64
CA ILE A 19 32.09 -37.89 30.92
C ILE A 19 32.26 -36.49 31.53
N GLY A 20 33.03 -35.66 30.84
CA GLY A 20 33.00 -34.23 31.06
C GLY A 20 31.60 -33.73 30.68
N PHE A 21 30.87 -33.20 31.64
CA PHE A 21 29.53 -32.64 31.44
C PHE A 21 29.64 -31.36 30.59
N PHE A 22 29.75 -31.53 29.27
CA PHE A 22 29.27 -30.54 28.32
C PHE A 22 27.74 -30.55 28.37
N ALA A 23 27.21 -30.08 29.50
CA ALA A 23 26.01 -29.27 29.47
C ALA A 23 26.38 -28.04 28.63
N VAL A 24 26.22 -28.16 27.31
CA VAL A 24 26.00 -27.00 26.46
C VAL A 24 24.87 -26.26 27.16
N PRO A 25 25.10 -25.03 27.67
CA PRO A 25 24.01 -24.29 28.28
C PRO A 25 22.93 -24.19 27.22
N ALA A 26 21.74 -24.74 27.52
CA ALA A 26 20.66 -24.80 26.55
C ALA A 26 20.41 -23.38 26.07
N GLY A 27 20.83 -23.10 24.84
CA GLY A 27 20.96 -21.74 24.36
C GLY A 27 19.59 -21.09 24.46
N VAL A 28 19.49 -20.05 25.29
CA VAL A 28 18.37 -19.12 25.17
C VAL A 28 18.64 -18.37 23.88
N PHE A 29 18.27 -19.01 22.76
CA PHE A 29 18.24 -18.38 21.46
C PHE A 29 17.40 -17.12 21.64
N ALA A 30 18.03 -15.96 21.43
CA ALA A 30 17.35 -14.70 21.58
C ALA A 30 16.10 -14.72 20.67
N ALA A 31 14.97 -14.25 21.19
CA ALA A 31 13.78 -14.11 20.38
C ALA A 31 14.12 -13.15 19.23
N VAL A 32 13.89 -13.60 17.99
CA VAL A 32 14.26 -12.86 16.79
C VAL A 32 13.66 -11.46 16.85
N THR A 33 14.51 -10.44 16.71
CA THR A 33 14.11 -9.04 16.77
C THR A 33 13.31 -8.63 15.52
N VAL A 34 12.62 -7.48 15.60
CA VAL A 34 11.90 -6.92 14.46
C VAL A 34 12.83 -6.63 13.29
N ASP A 35 14.04 -6.12 13.56
CA ASP A 35 15.04 -5.88 12.52
C ASP A 35 15.54 -7.19 11.87
N GLU A 36 15.90 -8.22 12.65
CA GLU A 36 16.27 -9.54 12.09
C GLU A 36 15.13 -10.24 11.33
N ALA A 37 13.89 -9.82 11.55
CA ALA A 37 12.72 -10.26 10.79
C ALA A 37 12.54 -9.48 9.48
N ILE A 38 12.69 -8.15 9.51
CA ILE A 38 12.70 -7.28 8.31
C ILE A 38 13.86 -7.66 7.39
N ASP A 39 15.08 -7.74 7.94
CA ASP A 39 16.30 -8.03 7.17
C ASP A 39 16.29 -9.44 6.61
N GLY A 40 15.78 -10.42 7.36
CA GLY A 40 15.58 -11.78 6.88
C GLY A 40 14.57 -11.87 5.74
N GLY A 41 13.46 -11.14 5.84
CA GLY A 41 12.43 -11.09 4.81
C GLY A 41 12.91 -10.41 3.53
N ALA A 42 13.51 -9.22 3.65
CA ALA A 42 14.08 -8.48 2.53
C ALA A 42 15.21 -9.28 1.85
N SER A 43 16.13 -9.86 2.63
CA SER A 43 17.20 -10.73 2.10
C SER A 43 16.65 -11.93 1.34
N LYS A 44 15.55 -12.53 1.81
CA LYS A 44 14.90 -13.64 1.11
C LYS A 44 14.31 -13.21 -0.23
N ILE A 45 13.61 -12.08 -0.31
CA ILE A 45 13.10 -11.53 -1.59
C ILE A 45 14.27 -11.25 -2.53
N LEU A 46 15.30 -10.54 -2.05
CA LEU A 46 16.48 -10.17 -2.84
C LEU A 46 17.29 -11.38 -3.33
N SER A 47 17.31 -12.50 -2.59
CA SER A 47 18.04 -13.73 -2.97
C SER A 47 17.61 -14.35 -4.31
N THR A 48 16.44 -13.98 -4.82
CA THR A 48 15.95 -14.36 -6.15
C THR A 48 16.65 -13.62 -7.29
N GLY A 49 17.35 -12.52 -7.00
CA GLY A 49 17.96 -11.62 -7.97
C GLY A 49 16.98 -10.68 -8.70
N LYS A 50 15.68 -10.68 -8.35
CA LYS A 50 14.66 -9.86 -9.02
C LYS A 50 13.47 -9.54 -8.10
N LEU A 51 12.98 -8.30 -8.15
CA LEU A 51 11.67 -7.96 -7.57
C LEU A 51 10.56 -8.48 -8.48
N ALA A 52 9.68 -9.35 -8.00
CA ALA A 52 8.65 -9.99 -8.83
C ALA A 52 7.43 -9.10 -9.07
N ASP A 53 7.07 -8.27 -8.09
CA ASP A 53 5.82 -7.50 -8.06
C ASP A 53 5.95 -6.17 -7.27
N ASP A 54 4.85 -5.45 -7.19
CA ASP A 54 4.74 -4.12 -6.59
C ASP A 54 4.82 -4.14 -5.05
N TRP A 55 4.40 -5.24 -4.40
CA TRP A 55 4.42 -5.39 -2.94
C TRP A 55 5.80 -5.77 -2.42
N GLN A 56 6.53 -6.63 -3.16
CA GLN A 56 7.95 -6.86 -2.96
C GLN A 56 8.75 -5.57 -3.15
N SER A 57 8.39 -4.77 -4.16
CA SER A 57 9.02 -3.47 -4.40
C SER A 57 8.84 -2.54 -3.21
N LEU A 58 7.61 -2.39 -2.69
CA LEU A 58 7.31 -1.59 -1.49
C LEU A 58 8.05 -2.12 -0.24
N GLY A 59 7.90 -3.41 0.07
CA GLY A 59 8.47 -4.00 1.29
C GLY A 59 9.99 -3.93 1.33
N VAL A 60 10.67 -4.19 0.21
CA VAL A 60 12.13 -4.09 0.12
C VAL A 60 12.60 -2.64 0.15
N ALA A 61 11.94 -1.71 -0.56
CA ALA A 61 12.30 -0.29 -0.59
C ALA A 61 12.18 0.42 0.77
N ARG A 62 11.43 -0.16 1.71
CA ARG A 62 11.28 0.33 3.09
C ARG A 62 12.11 -0.42 4.13
N SER A 63 12.67 -1.57 3.77
CA SER A 63 13.53 -2.37 4.65
C SER A 63 14.90 -1.73 4.89
N ASN A 64 15.68 -2.23 5.85
CA ASN A 64 17.06 -1.77 6.07
C ASN A 64 18.02 -2.18 4.92
N THR A 65 17.58 -3.05 3.99
CA THR A 65 18.38 -3.55 2.86
C THR A 65 17.63 -3.30 1.54
N PRO A 66 17.65 -2.07 0.99
CA PRO A 66 16.95 -1.74 -0.24
C PRO A 66 17.56 -2.41 -1.48
N ALA A 67 16.76 -2.59 -2.53
CA ALA A 67 17.19 -3.21 -3.78
C ALA A 67 18.21 -2.37 -4.56
N SER A 68 19.16 -3.03 -5.22
CA SER A 68 20.19 -2.36 -6.03
C SER A 68 19.58 -1.59 -7.21
N LYS A 69 20.33 -0.63 -7.77
CA LYS A 69 19.86 0.18 -8.91
C LYS A 69 19.51 -0.70 -10.12
N GLU A 70 20.27 -1.78 -10.32
CA GLU A 70 20.07 -2.77 -11.39
C GLU A 70 18.77 -3.58 -11.16
N MET A 71 18.49 -4.00 -9.93
CA MET A 71 17.26 -4.72 -9.60
C MET A 71 16.01 -3.82 -9.73
N ARG A 72 16.11 -2.56 -9.30
CA ARG A 72 15.05 -1.56 -9.47
C ARG A 72 14.82 -1.25 -10.95
N GLN A 73 15.88 -1.08 -11.74
CA GLN A 73 15.78 -0.87 -13.20
C GLN A 73 15.19 -2.10 -13.92
N ALA A 74 15.55 -3.32 -13.50
CA ALA A 74 14.96 -4.53 -14.05
C ALA A 74 13.44 -4.56 -13.83
N ARG A 75 12.98 -4.21 -12.62
CA ARG A 75 11.54 -4.10 -12.29
C ARG A 75 10.85 -2.98 -13.06
N TYR A 76 11.50 -1.83 -13.26
CA TYR A 76 10.97 -0.74 -14.11
C TYR A 76 10.74 -1.24 -15.54
N ASN A 77 11.71 -1.97 -16.10
CA ASN A 77 11.61 -2.52 -17.45
C ASN A 77 10.48 -3.57 -17.57
N ASP A 78 10.20 -4.36 -16.52
CA ASP A 78 9.03 -5.25 -16.48
C ASP A 78 7.71 -4.46 -16.47
N ILE A 79 7.64 -3.38 -15.69
CA ILE A 79 6.47 -2.51 -15.60
C ILE A 79 6.21 -1.87 -16.97
N VAL A 80 7.21 -1.23 -17.59
CA VAL A 80 7.09 -0.68 -18.95
C VAL A 80 6.65 -1.75 -19.95
N ALA A 81 7.20 -2.97 -19.88
CA ALA A 81 6.77 -4.07 -20.74
C ALA A 81 5.31 -4.48 -20.52
N TYR A 82 4.79 -4.42 -19.29
CA TYR A 82 3.39 -4.68 -18.95
C TYR A 82 2.45 -3.56 -19.44
N LEU A 83 2.84 -2.29 -19.23
CA LEU A 83 2.12 -1.12 -19.72
C LEU A 83 2.03 -1.08 -21.26
N ASN A 84 3.03 -1.63 -21.95
CA ASN A 84 3.06 -1.69 -23.43
C ASN A 84 2.37 -2.93 -24.02
N GLN A 85 1.90 -3.87 -23.17
CA GLN A 85 1.14 -5.06 -23.58
C GLN A 85 -0.34 -5.00 -23.15
N SER A 86 -0.73 -3.97 -22.40
CA SER A 86 -2.09 -3.78 -21.91
C SER A 86 -2.77 -2.69 -22.73
N ASP A 87 -3.87 -3.01 -23.41
CA ASP A 87 -4.71 -1.98 -24.07
C ASP A 87 -5.52 -1.17 -23.04
N ARG A 88 -5.80 -1.79 -21.88
CA ARG A 88 -6.58 -1.24 -20.78
C ARG A 88 -6.14 -1.87 -19.46
N LEU A 89 -5.97 -1.05 -18.43
CA LEU A 89 -5.74 -1.46 -17.04
C LEU A 89 -7.05 -1.40 -16.24
N SER A 90 -7.19 -2.25 -15.21
CA SER A 90 -8.20 -2.03 -14.18
C SER A 90 -7.74 -0.93 -13.21
N ALA A 91 -8.68 -0.37 -12.44
CA ALA A 91 -8.36 0.58 -11.38
C ALA A 91 -7.24 0.03 -10.46
N THR A 92 -7.43 -1.20 -9.96
CA THR A 92 -6.44 -1.91 -9.12
C THR A 92 -5.12 -2.28 -9.81
N ASP A 93 -5.03 -2.20 -11.13
CA ASP A 93 -3.74 -2.31 -11.84
C ASP A 93 -3.00 -0.96 -11.83
N TYR A 94 -3.66 0.15 -12.18
CA TYR A 94 -3.07 1.50 -12.06
C TYR A 94 -2.58 1.75 -10.62
N GLU A 95 -3.44 1.50 -9.64
CA GLU A 95 -3.22 1.81 -8.23
C GLU A 95 -1.99 1.10 -7.67
N ARG A 96 -1.88 -0.23 -7.88
CA ARG A 96 -0.71 -0.98 -7.42
C ARG A 96 0.56 -0.62 -8.20
N THR A 97 0.45 -0.31 -9.49
CA THR A 97 1.62 0.00 -10.32
C THR A 97 2.14 1.41 -10.06
N ILE A 98 1.31 2.38 -9.67
CA ILE A 98 1.74 3.66 -9.08
C ILE A 98 2.61 3.40 -7.84
N ILE A 99 2.10 2.60 -6.88
CA ILE A 99 2.84 2.24 -5.66
C ILE A 99 4.15 1.53 -6.00
N GLY A 100 4.14 0.59 -6.97
CA GLY A 100 5.31 -0.14 -7.44
C GLY A 100 6.37 0.75 -8.08
N VAL A 101 5.98 1.64 -9.02
CA VAL A 101 6.86 2.59 -9.71
C VAL A 101 7.52 3.55 -8.71
N VAL A 102 6.76 4.12 -7.78
CA VAL A 102 7.31 5.00 -6.75
C VAL A 102 8.25 4.24 -5.82
N SER A 103 7.90 3.01 -5.42
CA SER A 103 8.74 2.18 -4.53
C SER A 103 10.11 1.84 -5.14
N ILE A 104 10.18 1.63 -6.46
CA ILE A 104 11.47 1.43 -7.16
C ILE A 104 12.19 2.75 -7.49
N GLY A 105 11.63 3.92 -7.19
CA GLY A 105 12.22 5.23 -7.45
C GLY A 105 11.99 5.77 -8.87
N GLY A 106 10.94 5.32 -9.56
CA GLY A 106 10.46 5.94 -10.80
C GLY A 106 9.40 7.01 -10.54
N ASP A 107 8.95 7.66 -11.63
CA ASP A 107 7.84 8.61 -11.60
C ASP A 107 6.60 8.00 -12.28
N PRO A 108 5.46 7.83 -11.57
CA PRO A 108 4.24 7.32 -12.17
C PRO A 108 3.48 8.36 -13.01
N THR A 109 3.85 9.64 -12.93
CA THR A 109 3.25 10.72 -13.73
C THR A 109 3.86 10.84 -15.13
N HIS A 110 5.08 10.33 -15.32
CA HIS A 110 5.80 10.44 -16.58
C HIS A 110 6.66 9.20 -16.87
N ILE A 111 6.10 8.26 -17.63
CA ILE A 111 6.77 7.02 -18.07
C ILE A 111 7.03 7.10 -19.58
N PRO A 112 8.14 7.72 -20.04
CA PRO A 112 8.36 8.03 -21.45
C PRO A 112 8.63 6.80 -22.32
N GLU A 113 9.11 5.69 -21.74
CA GLU A 113 9.30 4.42 -22.44
C GLU A 113 7.99 3.62 -22.61
N ALA A 114 6.90 4.05 -21.97
CA ALA A 114 5.59 3.46 -22.21
C ALA A 114 4.98 3.98 -23.52
N THR A 115 4.30 3.11 -24.27
CA THR A 115 3.59 3.46 -25.51
C THR A 115 2.13 3.78 -25.27
N THR A 116 1.52 3.12 -24.29
CA THR A 116 0.06 3.17 -24.03
C THR A 116 -0.26 3.99 -22.79
N HIS A 117 0.28 3.58 -21.63
CA HIS A 117 0.00 4.15 -20.32
C HIS A 117 1.20 4.97 -19.83
N LYS A 118 1.13 6.29 -19.98
CA LYS A 118 2.28 7.21 -19.78
C LYS A 118 2.18 8.06 -18.51
N ASN A 119 0.97 8.27 -18.00
CA ASN A 119 0.70 9.06 -16.80
C ASN A 119 -0.31 8.29 -15.95
N LEU A 120 0.17 7.31 -15.18
CA LEU A 120 -0.68 6.39 -14.42
C LEU A 120 -1.58 7.12 -13.41
N VAL A 121 -1.14 8.28 -12.92
CA VAL A 121 -1.89 9.09 -11.95
C VAL A 121 -3.06 9.80 -12.62
N GLU A 122 -2.84 10.45 -13.77
CA GLU A 122 -3.91 11.04 -14.56
C GLU A 122 -4.90 9.98 -15.06
N GLU A 123 -4.38 8.86 -15.57
CA GLU A 123 -5.19 7.75 -16.06
C GLU A 123 -5.98 7.05 -14.92
N LEU A 124 -5.48 7.07 -13.68
CA LEU A 124 -6.22 6.67 -12.48
C LEU A 124 -7.37 7.64 -12.19
N TYR A 125 -7.14 8.96 -12.22
CA TYR A 125 -8.20 9.97 -12.06
C TYR A 125 -9.26 9.92 -13.17
N GLN A 126 -8.89 9.48 -14.37
CA GLN A 126 -9.80 9.23 -15.50
C GLN A 126 -10.42 7.81 -15.47
N SER A 127 -10.07 6.97 -14.50
CA SER A 127 -10.55 5.59 -14.41
C SER A 127 -11.96 5.45 -13.82
N ASN A 128 -12.45 4.21 -13.71
CA ASN A 128 -13.72 3.86 -13.07
C ASN A 128 -13.54 3.38 -11.60
N ALA A 129 -12.48 3.82 -10.90
CA ALA A 129 -12.16 3.40 -9.52
C ALA A 129 -13.38 3.53 -8.57
N MET A 130 -14.10 4.65 -8.65
CA MET A 130 -15.30 4.97 -7.85
C MET A 130 -16.44 3.94 -7.91
N ASN A 131 -16.48 3.12 -8.97
CA ASN A 131 -17.48 2.06 -9.16
C ASN A 131 -16.88 0.64 -9.18
N SER A 132 -15.56 0.50 -9.00
CA SER A 132 -14.84 -0.78 -9.05
C SER A 132 -14.81 -1.53 -7.70
N GLY A 133 -15.71 -1.19 -6.78
CA GLY A 133 -15.84 -1.79 -5.45
C GLY A 133 -14.86 -1.21 -4.42
N VAL A 134 -15.07 -1.55 -3.14
CA VAL A 134 -14.34 -0.99 -1.98
C VAL A 134 -12.82 -1.10 -2.12
N ASN A 135 -12.32 -2.17 -2.77
CA ASN A 135 -10.90 -2.44 -2.93
C ASN A 135 -10.20 -1.38 -3.81
N ALA A 136 -10.86 -0.89 -4.87
CA ALA A 136 -10.32 0.17 -5.72
C ALA A 136 -10.34 1.53 -5.01
N ILE A 137 -11.36 1.82 -4.19
CA ILE A 137 -11.37 3.06 -3.38
C ILE A 137 -10.18 3.09 -2.41
N ILE A 138 -9.90 1.94 -1.77
CA ILE A 138 -8.78 1.77 -0.85
C ILE A 138 -7.44 1.91 -1.58
N TYR A 139 -7.20 1.13 -2.63
CA TYR A 139 -5.92 1.18 -3.35
C TYR A 139 -5.72 2.50 -4.11
N GLY A 140 -6.79 3.14 -4.58
CA GLY A 140 -6.80 4.52 -5.09
C GLY A 140 -6.29 5.53 -4.09
N LEU A 141 -6.85 5.55 -2.87
CA LEU A 141 -6.35 6.41 -1.79
C LEU A 141 -4.90 6.08 -1.40
N LEU A 142 -4.52 4.79 -1.35
CA LEU A 142 -3.14 4.36 -1.07
C LEU A 142 -2.14 4.79 -2.16
N ALA A 143 -2.55 4.79 -3.43
CA ALA A 143 -1.73 5.20 -4.56
C ALA A 143 -1.59 6.72 -4.63
N LEU A 144 -2.72 7.44 -4.59
CA LEU A 144 -2.74 8.91 -4.67
C LEU A 144 -2.09 9.59 -3.46
N GLN A 145 -2.01 8.94 -2.30
CA GLN A 145 -1.28 9.50 -1.16
C GLN A 145 0.26 9.36 -1.24
N THR A 146 0.80 8.64 -2.24
CA THR A 146 2.24 8.28 -2.25
C THR A 146 3.17 9.48 -2.43
N LYS A 147 2.75 10.45 -3.25
CA LYS A 147 3.34 11.79 -3.35
C LYS A 147 2.21 12.83 -3.29
N GLU A 148 2.56 14.10 -3.36
CA GLU A 148 1.61 15.18 -3.59
C GLU A 148 1.43 15.37 -5.10
N TYR A 149 0.44 14.68 -5.67
CA TYR A 149 0.12 14.78 -7.10
C TYR A 149 -0.91 15.89 -7.37
N GLU A 150 -0.74 16.59 -8.48
CA GLU A 150 -1.77 17.47 -9.01
C GLU A 150 -3.01 16.68 -9.46
N VAL A 151 -4.19 17.30 -9.37
CA VAL A 151 -5.45 16.72 -9.86
C VAL A 151 -5.68 17.23 -11.29
N PRO A 152 -5.80 16.35 -12.31
CA PRO A 152 -6.07 16.77 -13.67
C PRO A 152 -7.39 17.53 -13.82
N GLU A 153 -7.45 18.52 -14.73
CA GLU A 153 -8.68 19.27 -15.03
C GLU A 153 -9.85 18.37 -15.50
N ASN A 154 -9.55 17.18 -16.00
CA ASN A 154 -10.50 16.19 -16.50
C ASN A 154 -10.68 14.97 -15.58
N ALA A 155 -10.32 15.08 -14.30
CA ALA A 155 -10.52 14.01 -13.31
C ALA A 155 -12.01 13.66 -13.13
N ASN A 156 -12.33 12.36 -13.09
CA ASN A 156 -13.69 11.87 -12.86
C ASN A 156 -14.10 11.89 -11.37
N PHE A 157 -13.16 12.14 -10.46
CA PHE A 157 -13.35 12.14 -9.02
C PHE A 157 -12.21 12.87 -8.29
N SER A 158 -12.48 13.30 -7.06
CA SER A 158 -11.52 13.86 -6.12
C SER A 158 -11.18 12.90 -4.98
N ILE A 159 -10.09 13.20 -4.25
CA ILE A 159 -9.71 12.50 -3.02
C ILE A 159 -10.82 12.57 -1.96
N GLN A 160 -11.51 13.72 -1.83
CA GLN A 160 -12.62 13.89 -0.90
C GLN A 160 -13.76 12.92 -1.23
N GLU A 161 -14.15 12.80 -2.51
CA GLU A 161 -15.19 11.86 -2.92
C GLU A 161 -14.77 10.39 -2.71
N MET A 162 -13.49 10.05 -2.90
CA MET A 162 -12.98 8.71 -2.54
C MET A 162 -13.08 8.44 -1.03
N VAL A 163 -12.72 9.42 -0.19
CA VAL A 163 -12.86 9.31 1.28
C VAL A 163 -14.33 9.14 1.66
N ASP A 164 -15.23 10.02 1.19
CA ASP A 164 -16.67 9.94 1.46
C ASP A 164 -17.28 8.62 0.97
N LYS A 165 -16.84 8.14 -0.20
CA LYS A 165 -17.22 6.83 -0.73
C LYS A 165 -16.77 5.71 0.19
N LEU A 166 -15.52 5.72 0.67
CA LEU A 166 -15.01 4.69 1.58
C LEU A 166 -15.75 4.72 2.93
N LEU A 167 -15.99 5.90 3.49
CA LEU A 167 -16.79 6.08 4.71
C LEU A 167 -18.21 5.52 4.54
N SER A 168 -18.87 5.77 3.40
CA SER A 168 -20.21 5.24 3.07
C SER A 168 -20.28 3.70 2.96
N LEU A 169 -19.13 3.04 2.82
CA LEU A 169 -19.01 1.58 2.71
C LEU A 169 -18.70 0.90 4.06
N GLN A 170 -18.52 1.68 5.14
CA GLN A 170 -18.29 1.13 6.48
C GLN A 170 -19.53 0.38 6.98
N LYS A 171 -19.32 -0.78 7.57
CA LYS A 171 -20.38 -1.66 8.08
C LYS A 171 -20.90 -1.18 9.44
N ALA A 172 -22.03 -1.75 9.88
CA ALA A 172 -22.67 -1.38 11.14
C ALA A 172 -21.79 -1.67 12.37
N ASP A 173 -21.01 -2.76 12.31
CA ASP A 173 -20.04 -3.15 13.34
C ASP A 173 -18.77 -2.28 13.38
N GLY A 174 -18.55 -1.45 12.35
CA GLY A 174 -17.37 -0.59 12.21
C GLY A 174 -16.28 -1.13 11.29
N GLY A 175 -16.43 -2.34 10.72
CA GLY A 175 -15.46 -2.86 9.74
C GLY A 175 -15.74 -2.44 8.29
N TRP A 176 -14.91 -2.94 7.37
CA TRP A 176 -15.15 -2.97 5.93
C TRP A 176 -15.02 -4.41 5.41
N ALA A 177 -15.65 -4.70 4.27
CA ALA A 177 -15.56 -6.01 3.60
C ALA A 177 -15.87 -5.87 2.10
N LEU A 178 -15.31 -6.77 1.27
CA LEU A 178 -15.55 -6.82 -0.19
C LEU A 178 -17.05 -6.95 -0.54
N GLY A 179 -17.82 -7.60 0.32
CA GLY A 179 -19.27 -7.77 0.21
C GLY A 179 -19.89 -8.14 1.56
N GLY A 180 -21.20 -8.33 1.59
CA GLY A 180 -21.91 -8.68 2.83
C GLY A 180 -22.07 -7.52 3.83
N ALA A 181 -22.55 -7.86 5.04
CA ALA A 181 -23.02 -6.91 6.05
C ALA A 181 -22.11 -6.78 7.29
N VAL A 182 -21.08 -7.62 7.40
CA VAL A 182 -20.15 -7.71 8.55
C VAL A 182 -18.75 -7.32 8.07
N GLY A 183 -17.91 -6.76 8.94
CA GLY A 183 -16.51 -6.47 8.66
C GLY A 183 -15.67 -7.73 8.41
N ASP A 184 -14.61 -7.57 7.62
CA ASP A 184 -13.52 -8.51 7.43
C ASP A 184 -12.20 -7.85 7.88
N VAL A 185 -11.26 -8.63 8.44
CA VAL A 185 -10.03 -8.08 9.02
C VAL A 185 -9.10 -7.52 7.95
N ASP A 186 -8.97 -8.21 6.81
CA ASP A 186 -8.07 -7.79 5.73
C ASP A 186 -8.55 -6.45 5.17
N MET A 187 -9.83 -6.37 4.83
CA MET A 187 -10.45 -5.18 4.27
C MET A 187 -10.56 -4.02 5.26
N THR A 188 -10.82 -4.29 6.55
CA THR A 188 -10.83 -3.25 7.59
C THR A 188 -9.43 -2.69 7.82
N GLY A 189 -8.41 -3.56 7.84
CA GLY A 189 -7.02 -3.14 7.97
C GLY A 189 -6.56 -2.24 6.82
N MET A 190 -6.85 -2.63 5.58
CA MET A 190 -6.53 -1.83 4.41
C MET A 190 -7.33 -0.52 4.34
N ALA A 191 -8.60 -0.50 4.74
CA ALA A 191 -9.42 0.71 4.79
C ALA A 191 -8.90 1.74 5.81
N ILE A 192 -8.52 1.31 7.01
CA ILE A 192 -7.86 2.17 8.00
C ILE A 192 -6.54 2.71 7.44
N THR A 193 -5.73 1.85 6.82
CA THR A 193 -4.43 2.21 6.21
C THR A 193 -4.58 3.29 5.13
N ALA A 194 -5.66 3.24 4.35
CA ALA A 194 -6.00 4.26 3.36
C ALA A 194 -6.53 5.57 3.97
N LEU A 195 -7.33 5.49 5.05
CA LEU A 195 -7.97 6.64 5.68
C LEU A 195 -7.07 7.40 6.67
N ALA A 196 -5.99 6.80 7.19
CA ALA A 196 -5.19 7.36 8.27
C ALA A 196 -4.58 8.75 7.97
N LYS A 197 -4.14 9.02 6.72
CA LYS A 197 -3.63 10.34 6.30
C LYS A 197 -4.73 11.41 6.28
N TYR A 198 -5.99 11.00 6.15
CA TYR A 198 -7.17 11.86 6.00
C TYR A 198 -7.97 12.01 7.30
N LYS A 199 -7.41 11.64 8.46
CA LYS A 199 -8.08 11.64 9.79
C LYS A 199 -8.83 12.95 10.13
N ASP A 200 -8.32 14.08 9.63
CA ASP A 200 -8.82 15.43 9.90
C ASP A 200 -9.96 15.85 8.95
N MET A 201 -10.29 15.03 7.94
CA MET A 201 -11.50 15.20 7.12
C MET A 201 -12.76 14.79 7.90
N PRO A 202 -13.93 15.40 7.62
CA PRO A 202 -15.17 15.12 8.34
C PRO A 202 -15.52 13.63 8.42
N GLY A 203 -15.81 13.15 9.64
CA GLY A 203 -16.22 11.77 9.89
C GLY A 203 -15.10 10.72 9.87
N VAL A 204 -13.89 11.02 9.36
CA VAL A 204 -12.82 10.02 9.23
C VAL A 204 -12.34 9.52 10.59
N SER A 205 -11.98 10.40 11.54
CA SER A 205 -11.60 9.95 12.90
C SER A 205 -12.66 9.06 13.54
N THR A 206 -13.95 9.43 13.47
CA THR A 206 -15.05 8.64 14.04
C THR A 206 -15.20 7.26 13.38
N ALA A 207 -14.92 7.15 12.08
CA ALA A 207 -14.88 5.86 11.41
C ALA A 207 -13.67 5.02 11.86
N LEU A 208 -12.47 5.63 11.94
CA LEU A 208 -11.25 4.99 12.42
C LEU A 208 -11.39 4.46 13.84
N ASP A 209 -11.92 5.26 14.78
CA ASP A 209 -12.13 4.90 16.18
C ASP A 209 -13.04 3.66 16.31
N ARG A 210 -14.14 3.62 15.54
CA ARG A 210 -15.04 2.46 15.47
C ARG A 210 -14.32 1.20 14.97
N SER A 211 -13.48 1.32 13.95
CA SER A 211 -12.76 0.19 13.37
C SER A 211 -11.61 -0.31 14.26
N VAL A 212 -10.92 0.56 14.97
CA VAL A 212 -9.91 0.21 15.98
C VAL A 212 -10.56 -0.55 17.14
N ALA A 213 -11.72 -0.08 17.63
CA ALA A 213 -12.50 -0.80 18.64
C ALA A 213 -13.00 -2.17 18.13
N TRP A 214 -13.48 -2.25 16.89
CA TRP A 214 -13.89 -3.50 16.25
C TRP A 214 -12.72 -4.49 16.15
N LEU A 215 -11.55 -4.06 15.64
CA LEU A 215 -10.34 -4.89 15.58
C LEU A 215 -9.93 -5.41 16.96
N SER A 216 -9.96 -4.57 18.00
CA SER A 216 -9.66 -5.01 19.37
C SER A 216 -10.64 -6.08 19.87
N SER A 217 -11.92 -6.02 19.47
CA SER A 217 -12.94 -7.00 19.86
C SER A 217 -12.81 -8.36 19.16
N VAL A 218 -12.29 -8.40 17.92
CA VAL A 218 -12.13 -9.64 17.13
C VAL A 218 -10.73 -10.27 17.23
N GLN A 219 -9.76 -9.57 17.83
CA GLN A 219 -8.42 -10.12 18.08
C GLN A 219 -8.48 -11.37 18.97
N LEU A 220 -7.76 -12.41 18.56
CA LEU A 220 -7.71 -13.71 19.23
C LEU A 220 -6.80 -13.71 20.45
N LYS A 221 -6.97 -14.73 21.30
CA LYS A 221 -6.11 -15.01 22.46
C LYS A 221 -4.61 -15.05 22.12
N SER A 222 -4.26 -15.60 20.97
CA SER A 222 -2.90 -15.66 20.42
C SER A 222 -2.27 -14.29 20.09
N GLY A 223 -3.03 -13.19 20.15
CA GLY A 223 -2.66 -11.89 19.60
C GLY A 223 -2.91 -11.77 18.09
N GLY A 224 -3.19 -12.89 17.42
CA GLY A 224 -3.50 -12.99 16.00
C GLY A 224 -4.94 -12.65 15.62
N PHE A 225 -5.24 -12.75 14.33
CA PHE A 225 -6.55 -12.45 13.75
C PHE A 225 -6.95 -13.54 12.75
N LYS A 226 -8.26 -13.76 12.60
CA LYS A 226 -8.81 -14.56 11.49
C LYS A 226 -9.24 -13.63 10.35
N GLY A 227 -8.84 -13.98 9.14
CA GLY A 227 -9.57 -13.57 7.94
C GLY A 227 -10.75 -14.52 7.69
N TRP A 228 -11.23 -14.58 6.45
CA TRP A 228 -12.41 -15.35 6.02
C TRP A 228 -12.55 -16.80 6.51
N SER A 229 -11.45 -17.49 6.86
CA SER A 229 -11.50 -18.89 7.32
C SER A 229 -10.69 -19.20 8.58
N ASN A 230 -9.41 -18.82 8.61
CA ASN A 230 -8.45 -19.27 9.61
C ASN A 230 -7.62 -18.10 10.15
N GLU A 231 -7.04 -18.32 11.32
CA GLU A 231 -6.00 -17.46 11.87
C GLU A 231 -4.76 -17.53 10.98
N ASN A 232 -4.25 -16.38 10.52
CA ASN A 232 -3.20 -16.33 9.51
C ASN A 232 -2.36 -15.03 9.60
N SER A 233 -1.16 -15.07 9.03
CA SER A 233 -0.21 -13.94 9.05
C SER A 233 -0.67 -12.72 8.25
N ASN A 234 -1.42 -12.92 7.17
CA ASN A 234 -1.85 -11.84 6.28
C ASN A 234 -2.87 -10.93 6.98
N SER A 235 -3.91 -11.51 7.59
CA SER A 235 -4.90 -10.74 8.36
C SER A 235 -4.30 -10.02 9.57
N LEU A 236 -3.35 -10.67 10.25
CA LEU A 236 -2.58 -10.03 11.32
C LEU A 236 -1.70 -8.88 10.79
N SER A 237 -1.15 -8.99 9.58
CA SER A 237 -0.36 -7.92 8.94
C SER A 237 -1.24 -6.73 8.55
N GLN A 238 -2.44 -6.95 8.01
CA GLN A 238 -3.39 -5.86 7.71
C GLN A 238 -3.89 -5.16 8.97
N ALA A 239 -4.16 -5.90 10.05
CA ALA A 239 -4.45 -5.31 11.34
C ALA A 239 -3.25 -4.50 11.87
N LEU A 240 -2.02 -5.01 11.78
CA LEU A 240 -0.82 -4.32 12.28
C LEU A 240 -0.56 -2.99 11.56
N MET A 241 -0.73 -2.95 10.24
CA MET A 241 -0.70 -1.71 9.44
C MET A 241 -1.68 -0.67 9.99
N ALA A 242 -2.94 -1.08 10.21
CA ALA A 242 -4.00 -0.20 10.67
C ALA A 242 -3.80 0.35 12.10
N ILE A 243 -3.39 -0.51 13.03
CA ILE A 243 -3.19 -0.14 14.43
C ILE A 243 -2.03 0.85 14.57
N THR A 244 -0.91 0.60 13.87
CA THR A 244 0.25 1.50 13.91
C THR A 244 0.01 2.83 13.21
N LEU A 245 -0.72 2.85 12.07
CA LEU A 245 -1.07 4.09 11.37
C LEU A 245 -2.11 4.96 12.09
N THR A 246 -2.93 4.37 12.97
CA THR A 246 -3.83 5.12 13.87
C THR A 246 -3.15 5.59 15.16
N GLY A 247 -1.83 5.38 15.29
CA GLY A 247 -1.05 5.77 16.47
C GLY A 247 -1.22 4.84 17.68
N ASN A 248 -1.96 3.74 17.55
CA ASN A 248 -2.18 2.76 18.61
C ASN A 248 -0.98 1.82 18.75
N ASP A 249 -0.63 1.46 19.98
CA ASP A 249 0.43 0.50 20.25
C ASP A 249 -0.05 -0.94 20.01
N PRO A 250 0.54 -1.69 19.04
CA PRO A 250 0.21 -3.10 18.79
C PRO A 250 0.71 -4.06 19.90
N LYS A 251 1.46 -3.54 20.88
CA LYS A 251 1.83 -4.20 22.15
C LYS A 251 1.08 -3.64 23.36
N GLY A 252 0.17 -2.68 23.15
CA GLY A 252 -0.61 -2.03 24.19
C GLY A 252 -1.76 -2.90 24.69
N ALA A 253 -2.39 -2.48 25.79
CA ALA A 253 -3.50 -3.24 26.42
C ALA A 253 -4.73 -3.41 25.51
N LEU A 254 -4.93 -2.54 24.53
CA LEU A 254 -6.02 -2.65 23.54
C LEU A 254 -5.78 -3.82 22.55
N PHE A 255 -4.52 -4.16 22.29
CA PHE A 255 -4.10 -5.16 21.30
C PHE A 255 -3.24 -6.30 21.88
N THR A 256 -3.44 -6.58 23.17
CA THR A 256 -2.83 -7.71 23.87
C THR A 256 -3.93 -8.56 24.51
N LYS A 257 -3.96 -9.86 24.20
CA LYS A 257 -4.84 -10.85 24.84
C LYS A 257 -3.99 -11.77 25.74
N ASP A 258 -3.86 -13.05 25.39
CA ASP A 258 -2.86 -13.94 26.02
C ASP A 258 -1.45 -13.71 25.38
N SER A 259 -1.40 -13.01 24.24
CA SER A 259 -0.21 -12.49 23.56
C SER A 259 -0.56 -11.20 22.77
N ASP A 260 0.45 -10.43 22.37
CA ASP A 260 0.34 -9.23 21.54
C ASP A 260 0.56 -9.48 20.04
N MET A 261 0.25 -8.48 19.19
CA MET A 261 0.30 -8.61 17.73
C MET A 261 1.70 -8.86 17.15
N ILE A 262 2.73 -8.24 17.71
CA ILE A 262 4.12 -8.39 17.22
C ILE A 262 4.62 -9.79 17.58
N THR A 263 4.40 -10.20 18.84
CA THR A 263 4.76 -11.55 19.32
C THR A 263 4.02 -12.63 18.53
N ALA A 264 2.75 -12.40 18.20
CA ALA A 264 1.97 -13.30 17.34
C ALA A 264 2.56 -13.42 15.94
N LEU A 265 2.89 -12.30 15.28
CA LEU A 265 3.38 -12.29 13.89
C LEU A 265 4.74 -13.00 13.77
N MET A 266 5.61 -12.88 14.76
CA MET A 266 6.90 -13.59 14.79
C MET A 266 6.76 -15.12 14.81
N THR A 267 5.64 -15.68 15.26
CA THR A 267 5.39 -17.14 15.20
C THR A 267 5.23 -17.69 13.77
N TYR A 268 4.99 -16.81 12.80
CA TYR A 268 4.88 -17.16 11.38
C TYR A 268 6.22 -17.09 10.64
N ARG A 269 7.29 -16.56 11.24
CA ARG A 269 8.61 -16.48 10.63
C ARG A 269 9.20 -17.89 10.44
N THR A 270 9.70 -18.19 9.26
CA THR A 270 10.36 -19.47 8.93
C THR A 270 11.87 -19.37 9.08
N ALA A 271 12.54 -20.52 9.20
CA ALA A 271 13.98 -20.61 9.47
C ALA A 271 14.87 -20.03 8.35
N ASP A 272 14.32 -19.88 7.15
CA ASP A 272 14.93 -19.29 5.96
C ASP A 272 14.68 -17.77 5.81
N GLY A 273 14.17 -17.11 6.86
CA GLY A 273 13.90 -15.67 6.89
C GLY A 273 12.54 -15.25 6.31
N GLY A 274 11.79 -16.17 5.69
CA GLY A 274 10.44 -15.88 5.18
C GLY A 274 9.36 -15.87 6.25
N PHE A 275 8.10 -15.71 5.81
CA PHE A 275 6.90 -15.93 6.63
C PHE A 275 5.96 -16.93 5.96
N LYS A 276 5.29 -17.75 6.77
CA LYS A 276 4.28 -18.74 6.35
C LYS A 276 2.86 -18.17 6.51
N TRP A 277 1.86 -18.78 5.86
CA TRP A 277 0.48 -18.29 5.91
C TRP A 277 -0.28 -18.74 7.16
N LEU A 278 -0.32 -20.05 7.44
CA LEU A 278 -1.04 -20.63 8.58
C LEU A 278 -0.10 -21.07 9.72
N PRO A 279 -0.55 -21.08 10.99
CA PRO A 279 0.26 -21.57 12.12
C PRO A 279 0.78 -23.00 11.93
N THR A 280 0.05 -23.83 11.18
CA THR A 280 0.38 -25.24 10.86
C THR A 280 1.38 -25.41 9.73
N ASP A 281 1.67 -24.37 8.94
CA ASP A 281 2.56 -24.47 7.79
C ASP A 281 4.03 -24.65 8.21
N THR A 282 4.84 -25.17 7.29
CA THR A 282 6.29 -25.39 7.47
C THR A 282 7.17 -24.66 6.46
N GLN A 283 6.58 -24.10 5.40
CA GLN A 283 7.25 -23.37 4.32
C GLN A 283 6.72 -21.93 4.27
N SER A 284 7.53 -20.99 3.79
CA SER A 284 7.05 -19.63 3.55
C SER A 284 6.03 -19.57 2.41
N ASN A 285 5.15 -18.59 2.46
CA ASN A 285 4.29 -18.18 1.35
C ASN A 285 4.75 -16.77 0.90
N GLY A 286 4.73 -16.48 -0.41
CA GLY A 286 5.16 -15.18 -0.95
C GLY A 286 4.36 -14.03 -0.36
N MET A 287 3.04 -14.04 -0.56
CA MET A 287 2.13 -13.02 -0.03
C MET A 287 2.20 -12.90 1.51
N ALA A 288 2.45 -14.00 2.23
CA ALA A 288 2.66 -13.95 3.68
C ALA A 288 3.95 -13.22 4.06
N LEU A 289 5.04 -13.45 3.33
CA LEU A 289 6.32 -12.74 3.47
C LEU A 289 6.17 -11.26 3.10
N ASP A 290 5.60 -10.95 1.94
CA ASP A 290 5.52 -9.58 1.42
C ASP A 290 4.71 -8.67 2.37
N GLN A 291 3.58 -9.16 2.88
CA GLN A 291 2.74 -8.42 3.83
C GLN A 291 3.34 -8.34 5.25
N ALA A 292 3.95 -9.42 5.75
CA ALA A 292 4.61 -9.38 7.06
C ALA A 292 5.82 -8.43 7.05
N LEU A 293 6.59 -8.38 5.95
CA LEU A 293 7.70 -7.46 5.76
C LEU A 293 7.25 -6.00 5.83
N TYR A 294 6.24 -5.62 5.04
CA TYR A 294 5.78 -4.23 5.07
C TYR A 294 5.09 -3.85 6.39
N ALA A 295 4.37 -4.77 7.04
CA ALA A 295 3.70 -4.49 8.31
C ALA A 295 4.68 -4.34 9.48
N LEU A 296 5.74 -5.16 9.55
CA LEU A 296 6.82 -4.99 10.52
C LEU A 296 7.62 -3.70 10.26
N THR A 297 7.78 -3.33 8.99
CA THR A 297 8.43 -2.07 8.61
C THR A 297 7.57 -0.85 8.99
N GLN A 298 6.24 -0.91 8.83
CA GLN A 298 5.33 0.13 9.31
C GLN A 298 5.31 0.22 10.85
N TYR A 299 5.47 -0.90 11.56
CA TYR A 299 5.68 -0.86 13.01
C TYR A 299 7.00 -0.16 13.39
N LYS A 300 8.09 -0.38 12.62
CA LYS A 300 9.34 0.37 12.81
C LYS A 300 9.18 1.87 12.51
N PHE A 301 8.42 2.24 11.46
CA PHE A 301 8.07 3.64 11.18
C PHE A 301 7.28 4.27 12.32
N TYR A 302 6.32 3.55 12.91
CA TYR A 302 5.55 3.99 14.08
C TYR A 302 6.44 4.24 15.30
N LEU A 303 7.33 3.29 15.65
CA LEU A 303 8.27 3.45 16.76
C LEU A 303 9.22 4.65 16.58
N ASN A 304 9.55 5.00 15.33
CA ASN A 304 10.42 6.12 15.00
C ASN A 304 9.69 7.45 14.74
N GLY A 305 8.35 7.47 14.74
CA GLY A 305 7.55 8.64 14.36
C GLY A 305 7.60 9.00 12.86
N SER A 306 8.08 8.10 11.99
CA SER A 306 8.31 8.33 10.55
C SER A 306 7.05 8.36 9.68
N GLY A 307 5.86 8.33 10.28
CA GLY A 307 4.57 8.34 9.57
C GLY A 307 4.26 7.05 8.83
N SER A 308 3.82 7.16 7.58
CA SER A 308 3.37 6.04 6.76
C SER A 308 4.46 5.51 5.82
N ILE A 309 4.55 4.19 5.66
CA ILE A 309 5.40 3.58 4.61
C ILE A 309 4.93 3.94 3.19
N TYR A 310 3.71 4.44 3.03
CA TYR A 310 3.23 4.98 1.76
C TYR A 310 3.67 6.43 1.52
N ASP A 311 4.21 7.14 2.51
CA ASP A 311 4.66 8.53 2.32
C ASP A 311 6.05 8.56 1.68
N PHE A 312 6.13 8.84 0.37
CA PHE A 312 7.39 9.01 -0.36
C PHE A 312 7.81 10.48 -0.52
N VAL A 313 7.11 11.43 0.11
CA VAL A 313 7.53 12.84 0.21
C VAL A 313 8.47 12.99 1.39
N ASN A 314 8.01 12.59 2.58
CA ASN A 314 8.77 12.70 3.84
C ASN A 314 9.77 11.54 4.02
N ASN A 315 9.53 10.41 3.36
CA ASN A 315 10.49 9.29 3.30
C ASN A 315 10.80 8.97 1.82
N PRO A 316 11.62 9.76 1.12
CA PRO A 316 11.95 9.50 -0.29
C PRO A 316 12.82 8.24 -0.45
N VAL A 317 12.79 7.64 -1.65
CA VAL A 317 13.71 6.56 -2.07
C VAL A 317 14.68 7.06 -3.15
N PRO A 318 15.87 6.44 -3.31
CA PRO A 318 16.81 6.84 -4.37
C PRO A 318 16.15 6.70 -5.75
N GLN A 319 16.17 7.75 -6.56
CA GLN A 319 15.52 7.73 -7.88
C GLN A 319 16.23 6.73 -8.84
N LEU A 320 15.54 6.35 -9.92
CA LEU A 320 16.09 5.54 -11.00
C LEU A 320 16.90 6.40 -11.97
N ILE A 321 16.25 7.44 -12.50
CA ILE A 321 16.87 8.49 -13.29
C ILE A 321 17.36 9.55 -12.31
N GLU A 322 18.64 9.89 -12.39
CA GLU A 322 19.19 11.05 -11.70
C GLU A 322 18.87 12.28 -12.57
N THR A 323 17.79 12.99 -12.24
CA THR A 323 17.54 14.32 -12.80
C THR A 323 18.77 15.17 -12.52
N PRO A 324 19.37 15.83 -13.52
CA PRO A 324 20.46 16.77 -13.27
C PRO A 324 19.99 17.82 -12.28
N VAL A 325 20.67 17.93 -11.14
CA VAL A 325 20.44 19.02 -10.20
C VAL A 325 20.84 20.30 -10.92
N GLU A 326 19.89 21.18 -11.21
CA GLU A 326 20.20 22.51 -11.70
C GLU A 326 21.11 23.19 -10.66
N PRO A 327 22.26 23.73 -11.06
CA PRO A 327 23.22 24.29 -10.11
C PRO A 327 22.57 25.46 -9.37
N ASP A 328 22.63 25.42 -8.03
CA ASP A 328 22.05 26.45 -7.17
C ASP A 328 22.56 27.84 -7.59
N PRO A 329 21.70 28.76 -8.06
CA PRO A 329 22.09 30.09 -8.51
C PRO A 329 22.68 30.96 -7.38
N SER A 330 22.62 30.51 -6.12
CA SER A 330 23.30 31.13 -4.99
C SER A 330 24.81 30.81 -4.90
N THR A 331 25.37 29.98 -5.78
CA THR A 331 26.80 29.62 -5.77
C THR A 331 27.60 30.34 -6.87
N GLU A 332 27.80 31.65 -6.72
CA GLU A 332 28.85 32.35 -7.48
C GLU A 332 30.22 31.87 -7.03
N GLU A 333 30.87 30.98 -7.81
CA GLU A 333 32.31 30.76 -7.64
C GLU A 333 33.08 32.06 -7.94
N PRO A 334 33.97 32.52 -7.05
CA PRO A 334 34.72 33.75 -7.28
C PRO A 334 35.65 33.59 -8.48
N SER A 335 35.39 34.37 -9.54
CA SER A 335 36.11 34.28 -10.80
C SER A 335 37.63 34.49 -10.61
N SER A 336 38.39 33.42 -10.82
CA SER A 336 39.86 33.43 -10.74
C SER A 336 40.45 34.13 -11.96
N SER A 337 40.49 35.46 -11.93
CA SER A 337 41.22 36.28 -12.91
C SER A 337 42.73 36.20 -12.66
N ALA A 338 43.50 36.19 -13.74
CA ALA A 338 44.92 35.85 -13.71
C ALA A 338 45.84 36.90 -13.06
N GLU A 339 46.99 36.40 -12.60
CA GLU A 339 48.19 37.11 -12.14
C GLU A 339 48.65 38.20 -13.13
N PRO A 340 49.37 39.24 -12.66
CA PRO A 340 50.83 39.16 -12.83
C PRO A 340 51.68 39.83 -11.74
N GLY A 341 52.77 39.15 -11.35
CA GLY A 341 54.11 39.73 -11.46
C GLY A 341 54.68 40.57 -10.30
N THR A 342 55.62 39.93 -9.59
CA THR A 342 56.92 40.47 -9.13
C THR A 342 57.03 41.57 -8.05
N ASP A 343 57.73 41.18 -6.99
CA ASP A 343 58.89 41.84 -6.33
C ASP A 343 58.72 42.42 -4.90
N ASP A 344 59.84 42.44 -4.18
CA ASP A 344 59.96 42.70 -2.73
C ASP A 344 59.68 44.16 -2.31
N SER A 345 59.08 44.37 -1.13
CA SER A 345 59.84 44.81 0.08
C SER A 345 59.02 45.41 1.26
N ASP A 346 59.26 44.84 2.44
CA ASP A 346 59.48 45.45 3.78
C ASP A 346 58.54 46.50 4.45
N SER A 347 58.45 46.34 5.78
CA SER A 347 58.28 47.35 6.85
C SER A 347 56.96 48.14 7.10
N SER A 348 56.52 48.03 8.36
CA SER A 348 56.02 49.11 9.27
C SER A 348 54.57 49.69 9.18
N ASP A 349 53.81 49.38 10.24
CA ASP A 349 53.13 50.28 11.19
C ASP A 349 51.88 51.15 10.88
N SER A 350 50.99 51.15 11.89
CA SER A 350 50.18 52.27 12.41
C SER A 350 48.90 52.76 11.71
N ASN A 351 47.77 52.21 12.18
CA ASN A 351 46.80 52.88 13.09
C ASN A 351 46.02 54.16 12.68
N SER A 352 44.72 54.19 13.05
CA SER A 352 43.80 55.36 13.08
C SER A 352 43.32 55.90 11.71
N SER A 353 42.13 56.49 11.55
CA SER A 353 40.80 56.39 12.22
C SER A 353 39.74 57.13 11.38
N ASP A 354 38.46 57.06 11.77
CA ASP A 354 37.36 57.96 11.37
C ASP A 354 36.89 57.88 9.89
N SER A 355 35.64 57.52 9.56
CA SER A 355 34.38 58.30 9.71
C SER A 355 34.49 59.72 9.11
N ASN A 356 33.58 60.20 8.24
CA ASN A 356 32.12 60.20 8.42
C ASN A 356 31.36 60.59 7.11
N SER A 357 30.03 60.42 7.13
CA SER A 357 28.99 61.12 6.34
C SER A 357 29.01 61.13 4.81
N SER A 358 27.96 60.52 4.27
CA SER A 358 27.18 60.93 3.08
C SER A 358 27.00 62.45 2.89
N ASP A 359 26.80 62.89 1.63
CA ASP A 359 25.55 63.58 1.24
C ASP A 359 25.27 63.59 -0.29
N SER A 360 23.97 63.67 -0.64
CA SER A 360 23.34 64.41 -1.74
C SER A 360 23.54 64.10 -3.25
N ASN A 361 22.37 63.87 -3.91
CA ASN A 361 21.95 64.38 -5.24
C ASN A 361 22.57 63.79 -6.53
N SER A 362 21.94 63.85 -7.72
CA SER A 362 20.61 64.37 -8.16
C SER A 362 20.24 63.79 -9.56
N SER A 363 18.97 63.96 -9.98
CA SER A 363 18.50 64.06 -11.39
C SER A 363 18.53 62.78 -12.27
N ASP A 364 17.69 62.61 -13.31
CA ASP A 364 16.65 63.53 -13.84
C ASP A 364 15.44 62.81 -14.49
N SER A 365 14.41 63.59 -14.87
CA SER A 365 13.11 63.15 -15.40
C SER A 365 13.02 62.98 -16.94
N ASN A 366 12.23 61.99 -17.41
CA ASN A 366 11.17 62.09 -18.45
C ASN A 366 10.72 60.68 -18.94
N VAL A 367 9.59 60.43 -19.64
CA VAL A 367 8.17 60.91 -19.66
C VAL A 367 7.55 60.48 -21.01
N SER A 368 6.29 59.99 -21.01
CA SER A 368 5.38 59.83 -22.17
C SER A 368 5.73 58.79 -23.26
N SER A 369 4.80 58.26 -24.08
CA SER A 369 3.44 57.70 -23.88
C SER A 369 2.91 57.12 -25.21
N GLU A 370 1.78 56.39 -25.19
CA GLU A 370 0.95 55.92 -26.34
C GLU A 370 1.61 54.91 -27.31
N ASP A 371 1.04 53.77 -27.70
CA ASP A 371 -0.32 53.35 -28.14
C ASP A 371 -0.57 53.46 -29.66
N SER A 372 -0.88 52.31 -30.30
CA SER A 372 -1.84 52.19 -31.42
C SER A 372 -1.99 50.73 -31.92
N SER A 373 -3.21 50.36 -32.27
CA SER A 373 -3.60 49.12 -32.98
C SER A 373 -3.32 49.13 -34.49
N THR A 374 -3.50 48.00 -35.19
CA THR A 374 -4.32 47.82 -36.44
C THR A 374 -4.34 46.32 -36.85
N THR A 375 -5.19 45.88 -37.81
CA THR A 375 -5.68 44.49 -38.00
C THR A 375 -5.65 43.93 -39.45
N THR A 376 -5.93 42.62 -39.58
CA THR A 376 -6.67 41.90 -40.67
C THR A 376 -6.13 41.71 -42.11
N SER A 377 -6.05 40.45 -42.57
CA SER A 377 -6.42 39.85 -43.91
C SER A 377 -5.91 38.37 -43.99
N ILE A 378 -6.57 37.28 -44.44
CA ILE A 378 -7.88 36.91 -45.06
C ILE A 378 -7.89 36.62 -46.59
N SER A 379 -7.68 35.34 -46.98
CA SER A 379 -8.17 34.62 -48.20
C SER A 379 -7.78 33.12 -48.08
N ASP A 380 -8.58 32.05 -48.21
CA ASP A 380 -9.74 31.69 -49.09
C ASP A 380 -9.29 31.21 -50.50
N GLY A 381 -9.70 30.06 -51.08
CA GLY A 381 -10.57 28.93 -50.64
C GLY A 381 -10.78 27.87 -51.75
N SER A 382 -11.60 26.80 -51.51
CA SER A 382 -12.17 25.78 -52.47
C SER A 382 -11.21 24.87 -53.30
N ASP A 383 -11.54 23.68 -53.87
CA ASP A 383 -12.46 22.52 -53.66
C ASP A 383 -11.93 21.35 -54.59
N GLU A 384 -12.53 20.21 -55.00
CA GLU A 384 -13.88 19.57 -55.02
C GLU A 384 -13.78 18.03 -55.36
N ASN A 385 -14.70 17.16 -54.87
CA ASN A 385 -15.09 15.80 -55.37
C ASN A 385 -14.04 14.64 -55.49
N THR A 386 -14.37 13.33 -55.59
CA THR A 386 -15.62 12.49 -55.55
C THR A 386 -15.35 11.19 -54.70
N GLU A 387 -15.99 9.99 -54.71
CA GLU A 387 -17.04 9.25 -55.48
C GLU A 387 -17.65 8.07 -54.63
N GLU A 388 -18.52 7.21 -55.20
CA GLU A 388 -19.12 5.98 -54.59
C GLU A 388 -18.46 4.67 -55.14
N THR A 389 -18.75 3.39 -54.81
CA THR A 389 -20.00 2.58 -54.73
C THR A 389 -19.76 1.20 -54.03
N ILE A 390 -20.59 0.71 -53.08
CA ILE A 390 -21.77 -0.22 -53.17
C ILE A 390 -21.50 -1.74 -53.40
N SER A 391 -22.24 -2.59 -52.65
CA SER A 391 -22.64 -4.03 -52.82
C SER A 391 -22.12 -5.04 -51.76
N ASP A 392 -22.83 -6.09 -51.32
CA ASP A 392 -24.28 -6.36 -51.12
C ASP A 392 -24.52 -7.71 -50.38
N SER A 393 -25.53 -7.79 -49.48
CA SER A 393 -26.21 -9.03 -48.94
C SER A 393 -25.38 -10.09 -48.16
N GLU A 394 -25.90 -10.92 -47.24
CA GLU A 394 -27.23 -11.16 -46.61
C GLU A 394 -27.02 -11.26 -45.04
N GLY A 395 -27.98 -11.50 -44.13
CA GLY A 395 -29.35 -11.97 -44.34
C GLY A 395 -30.16 -12.49 -43.13
N SER A 396 -31.27 -13.17 -43.47
CA SER A 396 -32.14 -14.07 -42.70
C SER A 396 -32.16 -14.04 -41.15
N SER A 397 -32.98 -13.12 -40.62
CA SER A 397 -34.10 -13.37 -39.68
C SER A 397 -34.16 -14.63 -38.79
N ASN A 398 -34.58 -14.44 -37.53
CA ASN A 398 -35.94 -14.86 -37.17
C ASN A 398 -36.54 -14.07 -35.99
N VAL A 399 -37.87 -14.05 -35.91
CA VAL A 399 -38.67 -13.34 -34.90
C VAL A 399 -39.48 -14.34 -34.09
N GLU A 400 -39.56 -14.16 -32.77
CA GLU A 400 -40.77 -14.54 -32.05
C GLU A 400 -41.16 -13.50 -30.99
N LYS A 401 -42.43 -13.49 -30.60
CA LYS A 401 -43.14 -12.39 -29.96
C LYS A 401 -44.13 -12.95 -28.96
N ASN A 402 -44.23 -12.35 -27.77
CA ASN A 402 -45.50 -12.45 -27.03
C ASN A 402 -45.78 -11.24 -26.14
N THR A 403 -47.07 -10.88 -26.04
CA THR A 403 -47.57 -9.67 -25.35
C THR A 403 -49.02 -9.86 -24.91
N THR A 404 -49.27 -9.84 -23.59
CA THR A 404 -50.58 -9.66 -22.92
C THR A 404 -50.28 -9.00 -21.56
N ASP A 405 -50.80 -7.83 -21.14
CA ASP A 405 -52.10 -7.17 -21.36
C ASP A 405 -53.25 -7.93 -20.64
N SER A 406 -54.13 -7.34 -19.79
CA SER A 406 -54.25 -5.98 -19.25
C SER A 406 -55.23 -5.95 -18.03
N SER A 407 -55.55 -4.75 -17.49
CA SER A 407 -56.62 -4.36 -16.52
C SER A 407 -56.24 -4.24 -15.02
N GLY A 408 -56.81 -3.27 -14.25
CA GLY A 408 -57.58 -2.08 -14.68
C GLY A 408 -58.48 -1.44 -13.59
N ALA A 409 -58.25 -0.15 -13.27
CA ALA A 409 -59.03 0.73 -12.36
C ALA A 409 -59.11 0.32 -10.85
N GLY A 410 -59.37 1.22 -9.88
CA GLY A 410 -59.49 2.69 -9.91
C GLY A 410 -60.22 3.27 -8.66
N ILE A 411 -60.31 4.61 -8.55
CA ILE A 411 -61.09 5.44 -7.59
C ILE A 411 -60.48 5.77 -6.20
N ILE A 412 -59.96 7.00 -6.10
CA ILE A 412 -60.19 8.10 -5.11
C ILE A 412 -60.51 7.77 -3.63
N GLY A 413 -59.80 8.45 -2.71
CA GLY A 413 -60.24 8.72 -1.34
C GLY A 413 -59.32 9.69 -0.57
N ASP A 414 -59.75 10.93 -0.33
CA ASP A 414 -59.08 11.90 0.55
C ASP A 414 -59.35 11.61 2.04
N THR A 415 -58.36 11.84 2.91
CA THR A 415 -58.56 12.57 4.20
C THR A 415 -57.26 13.12 4.77
N ASP A 416 -57.30 14.41 5.05
CA ASP A 416 -56.39 15.26 5.83
C ASP A 416 -56.06 14.75 7.26
N SER A 417 -54.83 15.00 7.75
CA SER A 417 -54.59 15.62 9.07
C SER A 417 -53.11 15.97 9.30
N SER A 418 -52.81 17.24 9.54
CA SER A 418 -51.54 17.73 10.12
C SER A 418 -51.44 17.41 11.63
N THR A 419 -50.24 17.30 12.22
CA THR A 419 -49.71 18.21 13.27
C THR A 419 -48.41 17.76 14.00
N THR A 420 -47.44 18.68 14.06
CA THR A 420 -46.48 19.02 15.14
C THR A 420 -45.87 17.94 16.08
N ALA A 421 -44.52 17.95 16.19
CA ALA A 421 -43.80 17.67 17.44
C ALA A 421 -43.87 18.88 18.41
N PRO A 422 -43.52 18.74 19.71
CA PRO A 422 -42.13 19.04 20.09
C PRO A 422 -41.54 18.21 21.26
N SER A 423 -40.26 18.50 21.50
CA SER A 423 -39.31 18.07 22.54
C SER A 423 -39.80 17.80 23.97
N LYS A 424 -39.02 16.95 24.68
CA LYS A 424 -38.54 17.25 26.04
C LYS A 424 -37.17 16.61 26.33
N GLU A 425 -36.46 17.18 27.30
CA GLU A 425 -35.08 16.86 27.68
C GLU A 425 -34.99 15.92 28.89
N ALA A 426 -33.79 15.37 29.09
CA ALA A 426 -33.13 14.96 30.34
C ALA A 426 -33.88 14.14 31.41
N ASP A 427 -33.23 13.07 31.87
CA ASP A 427 -32.59 13.10 33.19
C ASP A 427 -31.40 12.11 33.26
N GLU A 428 -30.48 12.34 34.19
CA GLU A 428 -29.32 11.47 34.47
C GLU A 428 -29.67 10.41 35.52
N GLU A 429 -29.25 9.16 35.34
CA GLU A 429 -28.84 8.32 36.47
C GLU A 429 -27.63 7.45 36.08
N ALA A 430 -26.56 7.55 36.88
CA ALA A 430 -25.39 6.68 36.80
C ALA A 430 -25.38 5.72 38.00
N VAL A 431 -25.44 4.41 37.75
CA VAL A 431 -25.33 3.38 38.80
C VAL A 431 -24.16 2.44 38.48
N GLN A 432 -23.28 2.24 39.45
CA GLN A 432 -22.11 1.39 39.31
C GLN A 432 -22.40 -0.08 39.62
N ASN A 433 -21.83 -0.96 38.78
CA ASN A 433 -21.06 -2.14 39.14
C ASN A 433 -21.59 -3.08 40.27
N THR A 434 -22.09 -4.26 39.88
CA THR A 434 -21.88 -5.49 40.66
C THR A 434 -21.57 -6.69 39.77
N SER A 435 -20.33 -7.18 39.81
CA SER A 435 -20.00 -8.55 39.38
C SER A 435 -20.61 -9.56 40.35
N ASN A 436 -21.22 -10.67 39.86
CA ASN A 436 -20.90 -12.03 40.34
C ASN A 436 -21.68 -13.20 39.69
N ASN A 437 -20.94 -14.31 39.53
CA ASN A 437 -21.35 -15.72 39.63
C ASN A 437 -22.01 -16.50 38.45
N ALA A 438 -21.15 -17.26 37.76
CA ALA A 438 -21.20 -18.72 37.53
C ALA A 438 -22.32 -19.42 36.72
N ASN A 439 -21.83 -20.29 35.81
CA ASN A 439 -22.36 -21.58 35.34
C ASN A 439 -23.87 -21.80 35.11
N SER A 440 -24.20 -22.07 33.84
CA SER A 440 -24.87 -23.33 33.50
C SER A 440 -24.47 -23.82 32.10
N ASP A 441 -23.99 -25.06 31.99
CA ASP A 441 -23.89 -25.74 30.70
C ASP A 441 -25.28 -25.95 30.09
N ASN A 442 -25.42 -25.70 28.78
CA ASN A 442 -26.39 -26.40 27.94
C ASN A 442 -26.05 -26.25 26.46
N ALA A 443 -25.36 -27.25 25.90
CA ALA A 443 -25.21 -27.35 24.46
C ALA A 443 -26.56 -27.65 23.81
N LYS A 444 -27.02 -26.78 22.90
CA LYS A 444 -28.08 -27.10 21.94
C LYS A 444 -27.54 -26.97 20.53
N SER A 445 -27.58 -28.09 19.82
CA SER A 445 -27.23 -28.21 18.40
C SER A 445 -28.09 -27.30 17.52
N LEU A 446 -27.45 -26.50 16.67
CA LEU A 446 -28.10 -25.91 15.49
C LEU A 446 -28.16 -26.95 14.35
N PRO A 447 -29.17 -26.88 13.46
CA PRO A 447 -29.45 -27.94 12.50
C PRO A 447 -28.47 -27.97 11.32
N SER A 448 -28.29 -29.17 10.75
CA SER A 448 -27.60 -29.34 9.48
C SER A 448 -28.57 -29.08 8.32
N THR A 449 -28.33 -28.00 7.58
CA THR A 449 -28.82 -27.77 6.22
C THR A 449 -27.70 -27.08 5.42
N GLY A 450 -27.39 -27.47 4.19
CA GLY A 450 -28.05 -28.50 3.39
C GLY A 450 -28.31 -28.12 1.93
N GLU A 451 -27.69 -27.06 1.40
CA GLU A 451 -27.76 -26.74 -0.03
C GLU A 451 -26.45 -26.10 -0.51
N ALA A 452 -25.46 -26.97 -0.75
CA ALA A 452 -24.23 -26.60 -1.42
C ALA A 452 -24.34 -26.98 -2.91
N ASN A 453 -24.74 -26.04 -3.77
CA ASN A 453 -24.53 -26.02 -5.23
C ASN A 453 -25.10 -24.71 -5.82
N ASP A 454 -24.28 -23.65 -5.91
CA ASP A 454 -24.42 -22.59 -6.94
C ASP A 454 -23.25 -21.59 -6.90
N TYR A 455 -22.70 -21.28 -5.72
CA TYR A 455 -21.62 -20.30 -5.54
C TYR A 455 -20.22 -20.74 -6.01
N MET A 456 -20.09 -21.91 -6.67
CA MET A 456 -18.80 -22.44 -7.11
C MET A 456 -18.22 -21.73 -8.35
N PHE A 457 -18.96 -20.80 -8.98
CA PHE A 457 -18.52 -20.05 -10.15
C PHE A 457 -17.74 -18.75 -9.84
N LEU A 458 -17.80 -18.22 -8.61
CA LEU A 458 -17.08 -16.97 -8.27
C LEU A 458 -15.62 -17.21 -7.83
N SER A 459 -15.28 -18.42 -7.38
CA SER A 459 -13.95 -18.76 -6.85
C SER A 459 -12.86 -18.95 -7.92
N VAL A 460 -13.20 -18.87 -9.21
CA VAL A 460 -12.24 -19.06 -10.32
C VAL A 460 -11.52 -17.75 -10.68
N LEU A 461 -12.16 -16.59 -10.53
CA LEU A 461 -11.67 -15.31 -11.06
C LEU A 461 -10.54 -14.64 -10.25
N LEU A 462 -10.31 -15.04 -9.00
CA LEU A 462 -9.17 -14.58 -8.18
C LEU A 462 -7.99 -15.57 -8.12
N GLY A 463 -8.09 -16.72 -8.80
CA GLY A 463 -7.02 -17.74 -8.88
C GLY A 463 -6.45 -17.99 -10.29
N ALA A 464 -7.06 -17.44 -11.34
CA ALA A 464 -6.75 -17.80 -12.73
C ALA A 464 -5.53 -17.09 -13.35
N SER A 465 -5.05 -15.98 -12.76
CA SER A 465 -4.01 -15.12 -13.36
C SER A 465 -2.59 -15.70 -13.37
N MET A 466 -2.29 -16.71 -12.55
CA MET A 466 -0.95 -17.35 -12.51
C MET A 466 -0.81 -18.68 -13.28
N LEU A 467 -1.89 -19.26 -13.81
CA LEU A 467 -1.82 -20.62 -14.41
C LEU A 467 -1.66 -20.66 -15.94
N LEU A 468 -1.96 -19.58 -16.67
CA LEU A 468 -1.88 -19.58 -18.14
C LEU A 468 -0.46 -19.41 -18.72
N VAL A 469 0.44 -18.72 -18.01
CA VAL A 469 1.83 -18.51 -18.49
C VAL A 469 2.65 -19.82 -18.47
N GLY A 470 2.48 -20.65 -17.44
CA GLY A 470 3.24 -21.90 -17.28
C GLY A 470 2.94 -22.95 -18.35
N VAL A 471 1.68 -23.07 -18.79
CA VAL A 471 1.26 -24.04 -19.81
C VAL A 471 1.86 -23.72 -21.19
N PHE A 472 1.94 -22.44 -21.54
CA PHE A 472 2.48 -22.00 -22.85
C PHE A 472 3.97 -22.30 -22.99
N PHE A 473 4.77 -22.12 -21.94
CA PHE A 473 6.20 -22.45 -21.96
C PHE A 473 6.47 -23.96 -22.08
N LEU A 474 5.73 -24.79 -21.34
CA LEU A 474 5.87 -26.25 -21.42
C LEU A 474 5.45 -26.81 -22.79
N ALA A 475 4.39 -26.27 -23.40
CA ALA A 475 3.97 -26.64 -24.75
C ALA A 475 5.01 -26.27 -25.83
N LYS A 476 5.61 -25.07 -25.73
CA LYS A 476 6.60 -24.58 -26.70
C LYS A 476 7.92 -25.35 -26.65
N ASN A 477 8.34 -25.80 -25.47
CA ASN A 477 9.60 -26.56 -25.33
C ASN A 477 9.50 -28.00 -25.86
N LYS A 478 8.36 -28.69 -25.65
CA LYS A 478 8.14 -30.05 -26.21
C LYS A 478 8.13 -30.12 -27.74
N ARG A 479 7.81 -29.02 -28.44
CA ARG A 479 7.89 -28.94 -29.91
C ARG A 479 9.30 -28.70 -30.46
N LYS A 480 10.32 -28.53 -29.61
CA LYS A 480 11.73 -28.33 -30.01
C LYS A 480 12.63 -29.56 -29.81
N GLN A 481 12.08 -30.72 -29.43
CA GLN A 481 12.82 -31.97 -29.23
C GLN A 481 12.38 -33.13 -30.15
N ASN A 482 11.38 -32.90 -31.02
CA ASN A 482 10.77 -33.93 -31.88
C ASN A 482 10.80 -33.57 -33.39
N ASN A 483 11.66 -32.65 -33.80
CA ASN A 483 12.02 -32.32 -35.19
C ASN A 483 13.54 -32.12 -35.25
#